data_AF-A0AA39JHH9-F1
#
_entry.id   AF-A0AA39JHH9-F1
#
_cell.length_a   1.000
_cell.length_b   1.000
_cell.length_c   1.000
_cell.angle_alpha   90.00
_cell.angle_beta   90.00
_cell.angle_gamma   90.00
#
_symmetry.space_group_name_H-M   'P 1'
#
loop_
_entity.id
_entity.type
_entity.pdbx_description
1 polymer ?
#
loop_
_entity_poly.entity_id
_entity_poly.type
_entity_poly.pdbx_seq_one_letter_code
_entity_poly.pdbx_strand_id
1 'polypeptide(L)'
;MKRSNPAVKKGNDSYDYEQKYPDAPYEEASPNARVWKTYEDERRIHDANIFVGLFSAVVTTFVGLQTSQSLQPDYATMLASLLYESVLVQCAIANGSPVNTIAPSPFNP
;
A
#
# COMPACT_ATOMS: atom_id res chain seq x y z
N MET A 1 -39.86 -28.90 -27.59
CA MET A 1 -39.10 -27.84 -28.28
C MET A 1 -37.65 -28.29 -28.43
N LYS A 2 -37.16 -28.42 -29.66
CA LYS A 2 -35.77 -28.85 -29.96
C LYS A 2 -34.85 -27.64 -29.70
N ARG A 3 -34.00 -27.72 -28.66
CA ARG A 3 -33.00 -26.69 -28.38
C ARG A 3 -31.95 -26.74 -29.49
N SER A 4 -31.85 -25.67 -30.27
CA SER A 4 -30.86 -25.50 -31.34
C SER A 4 -29.45 -25.64 -30.76
N ASN A 5 -28.64 -26.46 -31.40
CA ASN A 5 -27.27 -26.75 -31.02
C ASN A 5 -26.35 -25.73 -31.72
N PRO A 6 -25.69 -24.79 -31.01
CA PRO A 6 -24.62 -24.02 -31.60
C PRO A 6 -23.31 -24.73 -31.30
N ALA A 7 -22.76 -25.40 -32.31
CA ALA A 7 -21.36 -25.77 -32.34
C ALA A 7 -20.51 -24.49 -32.40
N VAL A 8 -20.41 -23.76 -31.29
CA VAL A 8 -19.35 -22.78 -31.06
C VAL A 8 -18.20 -23.58 -30.48
N LYS A 9 -17.11 -23.72 -31.25
CA LYS A 9 -15.84 -24.20 -30.70
C LYS A 9 -15.41 -23.18 -29.63
N LYS A 10 -15.75 -23.50 -28.39
CA LYS A 10 -15.51 -22.70 -27.22
C LYS A 10 -14.02 -22.80 -26.88
N GLY A 11 -13.27 -21.78 -27.27
CA GLY A 11 -11.85 -21.68 -26.96
C GLY A 11 -11.68 -21.46 -25.46
N ASN A 12 -11.34 -22.52 -24.74
CA ASN A 12 -10.76 -22.57 -23.40
C ASN A 12 -11.02 -21.31 -22.52
N ASP A 13 -12.27 -20.95 -22.32
CA ASP A 13 -12.67 -19.83 -21.51
C ASP A 13 -12.75 -20.31 -20.06
N SER A 14 -11.82 -19.84 -19.23
CA SER A 14 -11.74 -20.21 -17.81
C SER A 14 -13.00 -19.86 -17.01
N TYR A 15 -13.90 -19.06 -17.59
CA TYR A 15 -15.16 -18.60 -17.02
C TYR A 15 -16.38 -19.40 -17.50
N ASP A 16 -16.19 -20.48 -18.28
CA ASP A 16 -17.28 -21.37 -18.63
C ASP A 16 -17.71 -22.25 -17.47
N TYR A 17 -18.51 -21.67 -16.59
CA TYR A 17 -19.06 -22.40 -15.46
C TYR A 17 -20.09 -23.46 -15.87
N GLU A 18 -20.66 -23.41 -17.07
CA GLU A 18 -21.57 -24.45 -17.56
C GLU A 18 -20.84 -25.75 -17.90
N GLN A 19 -19.65 -25.64 -18.48
CA GLN A 19 -18.80 -26.80 -18.75
C GLN A 19 -18.04 -27.27 -17.51
N LYS A 20 -17.61 -26.34 -16.65
CA LYS A 20 -16.84 -26.64 -15.43
C LYS A 20 -17.68 -27.34 -14.36
N TYR A 21 -18.96 -26.98 -14.25
CA TYR A 21 -19.88 -27.54 -13.26
C TYR A 21 -21.20 -27.97 -13.96
N PRO A 22 -21.30 -29.20 -14.47
CA PRO A 22 -22.52 -29.66 -15.11
C PRO A 22 -23.67 -29.77 -14.09
N ASP A 23 -24.83 -29.20 -14.42
CA ASP A 23 -26.02 -29.23 -13.56
C ASP A 23 -26.81 -30.53 -13.73
N ALA A 24 -27.22 -31.12 -12.61
CA ALA A 24 -28.21 -32.17 -12.58
C ALA A 24 -29.63 -31.55 -12.66
N PRO A 25 -30.54 -32.10 -13.49
CA PRO A 25 -31.91 -31.62 -13.56
C PRO A 25 -32.56 -31.63 -12.17
N TYR A 26 -33.24 -30.55 -11.81
CA TYR A 26 -33.97 -30.37 -10.53
C TYR A 26 -33.11 -30.19 -9.27
N GLU A 27 -31.78 -30.03 -9.38
CA GLU A 27 -30.87 -29.78 -8.24
C GLU A 27 -30.31 -28.36 -8.19
N GLU A 28 -30.97 -27.40 -8.86
CA GLU A 28 -30.51 -26.01 -9.02
C GLU A 28 -30.42 -25.21 -7.70
N ALA A 29 -31.07 -25.68 -6.63
CA ALA A 29 -31.00 -25.10 -5.28
C ALA A 29 -30.31 -26.01 -4.26
N SER A 30 -29.83 -27.19 -4.68
CA SER A 30 -29.13 -28.12 -3.80
C SER A 30 -27.81 -27.52 -3.29
N PRO A 31 -27.25 -27.98 -2.16
CA PRO A 31 -25.95 -27.52 -1.67
C PRO A 31 -24.79 -27.72 -2.66
N ASN A 32 -24.97 -28.60 -3.66
CA ASN A 32 -24.02 -28.84 -4.73
C ASN A 32 -24.41 -28.18 -6.07
N ALA A 33 -25.37 -27.26 -6.07
CA ALA A 33 -25.78 -26.54 -7.27
C ALA A 33 -24.62 -25.72 -7.86
N ARG A 34 -24.57 -25.61 -9.19
CA ARG A 34 -23.57 -24.81 -9.91
C ARG A 34 -23.52 -23.37 -9.41
N VAL A 35 -24.65 -22.76 -9.08
CA VAL A 35 -24.72 -21.37 -8.60
C VAL A 35 -23.81 -21.15 -7.39
N TRP A 36 -23.81 -22.07 -6.42
CA TRP A 36 -22.95 -21.97 -5.23
C TRP A 36 -21.48 -22.16 -5.56
N LYS A 37 -21.16 -23.12 -6.45
CA LYS A 37 -19.80 -23.39 -6.91
C LYS A 37 -19.20 -22.21 -7.67
N THR A 38 -19.98 -21.59 -8.56
CA THR A 38 -19.60 -20.40 -9.30
C THR A 38 -19.40 -19.21 -8.36
N TYR A 39 -20.31 -19.01 -7.40
CA TYR A 39 -20.18 -17.94 -6.41
C TYR A 39 -18.91 -18.09 -5.56
N GLU A 40 -18.60 -19.30 -5.09
CA GLU A 40 -17.37 -19.55 -4.32
C GLU A 40 -16.10 -19.30 -5.12
N ASP A 41 -16.05 -19.73 -6.38
CA ASP A 41 -14.90 -19.50 -7.26
C ASP A 41 -14.70 -18.01 -7.54
N GLU A 42 -15.77 -17.29 -7.87
CA GLU A 42 -15.70 -15.85 -8.11
C GLU A 42 -15.27 -15.09 -6.84
N ARG A 43 -15.79 -15.51 -5.67
CA ARG A 43 -15.40 -14.94 -4.38
C ARG A 43 -13.90 -15.15 -4.11
N ARG A 44 -13.35 -16.35 -4.38
CA ARG A 44 -11.91 -16.61 -4.18
C ARG A 44 -11.03 -15.73 -5.05
N ILE A 45 -11.41 -15.51 -6.31
CA ILE A 45 -10.67 -14.64 -7.24
C ILE A 45 -10.72 -13.19 -6.74
N HIS A 46 -11.91 -12.73 -6.34
CA HIS A 46 -12.10 -11.38 -5.82
C HIS A 46 -11.32 -11.14 -4.52
N ASP A 47 -11.38 -12.07 -3.57
CA ASP A 47 -10.65 -11.99 -2.30
C ASP A 47 -9.13 -11.92 -2.55
N ALA A 48 -8.61 -12.75 -3.46
CA ALA A 48 -7.18 -12.73 -3.80
C ALA A 48 -6.71 -11.36 -4.31
N ASN A 49 -7.52 -10.67 -5.13
CA ASN A 49 -7.19 -9.34 -5.63
C ASN A 49 -7.15 -8.28 -4.51
N ILE A 50 -8.01 -8.39 -3.50
CA ILE A 50 -7.99 -7.49 -2.33
C ILE A 50 -6.70 -7.68 -1.53
N PHE A 51 -6.26 -8.92 -1.30
CA PHE A 51 -5.00 -9.18 -0.59
C PHE A 51 -3.80 -8.61 -1.33
N VAL A 52 -3.76 -8.76 -2.66
CA VAL A 52 -2.69 -8.19 -3.49
C VAL A 52 -2.70 -6.66 -3.43
N GLY A 53 -3.87 -6.03 -3.54
CA GLY A 53 -4.02 -4.58 -3.47
C GLY A 53 -3.64 -4.01 -2.10
N LEU A 54 -4.10 -4.63 -1.02
CA LEU A 54 -3.81 -4.21 0.35
C LEU A 54 -2.31 -4.35 0.67
N PHE A 55 -1.69 -5.47 0.26
CA PHE A 55 -0.25 -5.66 0.44
C PHE A 55 0.56 -4.60 -0.32
N SER A 56 0.19 -4.30 -1.57
CA SER A 56 0.83 -3.24 -2.36
C SER A 56 0.71 -1.86 -1.72
N ALA A 57 -0.45 -1.54 -1.14
CA ALA A 57 -0.66 -0.28 -0.43
C ALA A 57 0.22 -0.17 0.83
N VAL A 58 0.33 -1.25 1.61
CA VAL A 58 1.20 -1.30 2.79
C VAL A 58 2.67 -1.13 2.39
N VAL A 59 3.13 -1.85 1.36
CA VAL A 59 4.50 -1.74 0.85
C VAL A 59 4.79 -0.34 0.33
N THR A 60 3.87 0.25 -0.45
CA THR A 60 4.01 1.62 -0.97
C THR A 60 4.08 2.64 0.16
N THR A 61 3.29 2.46 1.21
CA THR A 61 3.33 3.35 2.39
C THR A 61 4.66 3.22 3.13
N PHE A 62 5.17 2.00 3.33
CA PHE A 62 6.44 1.78 4.00
C PHE A 62 7.62 2.35 3.20
N VAL A 63 7.68 2.06 1.90
CA VAL A 63 8.71 2.58 1.01
C VAL A 63 8.61 4.09 0.89
N GLY A 64 7.38 4.64 0.77
CA GLY A 64 7.14 6.08 0.75
C GLY A 64 7.55 6.77 2.04
N LEU A 65 7.31 6.15 3.21
CA LEU A 65 7.73 6.68 4.50
C LEU A 65 9.25 6.70 4.64
N GLN A 66 9.94 5.61 4.27
CA GLN A 66 11.40 5.58 4.25
C GLN A 66 11.99 6.61 3.29
N THR A 67 11.39 6.75 2.11
CA THR A 67 11.83 7.73 1.10
C THR A 67 11.63 9.15 1.61
N SER A 68 10.50 9.43 2.27
CA SER A 68 10.26 10.74 2.88
C SER A 68 11.27 11.04 3.99
N GLN A 69 11.55 10.10 4.87
CA GLN A 69 12.56 10.28 5.93
C GLN A 69 13.98 10.44 5.37
N SER A 70 14.32 9.73 4.29
CA SER A 70 15.62 9.86 3.64
C SER A 70 15.80 11.16 2.87
N LEU A 71 14.71 11.78 2.38
CA LEU A 71 14.73 13.07 1.68
C LEU A 71 14.54 14.27 2.62
N GLN A 72 14.12 14.03 3.87
CA GLN A 72 14.04 15.09 4.87
C GLN A 72 15.46 15.57 5.19
N PRO A 73 15.69 16.90 5.25
CA PRO A 73 16.95 17.41 5.76
C PRO A 73 17.17 16.87 7.18
N ASP A 74 18.42 16.60 7.55
CA ASP A 74 18.74 16.12 8.88
C ASP A 74 18.48 17.22 9.92
N TYR A 75 17.21 17.32 10.33
CA TYR A 75 16.72 18.29 11.30
C TYR A 75 17.43 18.13 12.64
N ALA A 76 17.92 16.93 12.98
CA ALA A 76 18.67 16.71 14.21
C ALA A 76 20.02 17.43 14.16
N THR A 77 20.75 17.32 13.05
CA THR A 77 22.03 18.03 12.85
C THR A 77 21.85 19.55 12.79
N MET A 78 20.79 20.03 12.11
CA MET A 78 20.47 21.45 12.05
C MET A 78 20.11 22.00 13.44
N LEU A 79 19.23 21.31 14.17
CA LEU A 79 18.81 21.71 15.51
C LEU A 79 19.98 21.69 16.49
N ALA A 80 20.84 20.67 16.42
CA ALA A 80 22.02 20.58 17.27
C ALA A 80 22.97 21.78 17.06
N SER A 81 23.18 22.17 15.80
CA SER A 81 24.02 23.33 15.45
C SER A 81 23.44 24.63 16.01
N LEU A 82 22.12 24.83 15.87
CA LEU A 82 21.43 26.03 16.33
C LEU A 82 21.29 26.10 17.86
N LEU A 83 21.03 24.96 18.52
CA LEU A 83 21.03 24.88 19.99
C LEU A 83 22.42 25.14 20.55
N TYR A 84 23.46 24.59 19.92
CA TYR A 84 24.84 24.84 20.33
C TYR A 84 25.18 26.33 20.25
N GLU A 85 24.80 27.01 19.17
CA GLU A 85 24.94 28.46 19.03
C GLU A 85 24.16 29.20 20.15
N SER A 86 22.91 28.83 20.41
CA SER A 86 22.11 29.42 21.50
C SER A 86 22.77 29.30 22.87
N VAL A 87 23.33 28.12 23.19
CA VAL A 87 24.06 27.89 24.45
C VAL A 87 25.33 28.73 24.50
N LEU A 88 26.08 28.85 23.40
CA LEU A 88 27.25 29.72 23.35
C LEU A 88 26.90 31.20 23.54
N VAL A 89 25.80 31.66 22.95
CA VAL A 89 25.28 33.03 23.13
C VAL A 89 24.93 33.28 24.59
N GLN A 90 24.22 32.33 25.23
CA GLN A 90 23.89 32.41 26.65
C GLN A 90 25.16 32.46 27.53
N CYS A 91 26.16 31.63 27.24
CA CYS A 91 27.45 31.64 27.96
C CYS A 91 28.24 32.93 27.75
N ALA A 92 28.27 33.50 26.54
CA ALA A 92 28.96 34.77 26.29
C ALA A 92 28.30 35.93 27.01
N ILE A 93 26.96 35.99 27.01
CA ILE A 93 26.19 36.98 27.78
C ILE A 93 26.47 36.83 29.29
N ALA A 94 26.45 35.60 29.81
CA ALA A 94 26.74 35.32 31.22
C ALA A 94 28.17 35.69 31.61
N ASN A 95 29.13 35.50 30.71
CA ASN A 95 30.55 35.82 30.92
C ASN A 95 30.92 37.27 30.56
N GLY A 96 29.95 38.09 30.12
CA GLY A 96 30.20 39.49 29.71
C GLY A 96 31.06 39.64 28.44
N SER A 97 31.21 38.57 27.65
CA SER A 97 31.95 38.59 26.39
C SER A 97 31.04 39.05 25.26
N PRO A 98 31.53 39.86 24.30
CA PRO A 98 30.72 40.30 23.17
C PRO A 98 30.26 39.12 22.31
N VAL A 99 28.96 39.06 22.00
CA VAL A 99 28.30 37.97 21.23
C VAL A 99 28.96 37.74 19.86
N ASN A 100 29.60 38.77 19.32
CA ASN A 100 30.29 38.80 18.03
C ASN A 100 31.48 37.82 17.97
N THR A 101 31.95 37.27 19.10
CA THR A 101 33.02 36.27 19.14
C THR A 101 32.53 34.84 18.90
N ILE A 102 31.22 34.62 18.83
CA ILE A 102 30.63 33.30 18.61
C ILE A 102 30.54 33.06 17.10
N ALA A 103 31.05 31.90 16.65
CA ALA A 103 30.91 31.48 15.27
C ALA A 103 29.42 31.18 14.97
N PRO A 104 28.80 31.87 13.98
CA PRO A 104 27.41 31.62 13.60
C PRO A 104 27.25 30.20 13.06
N SER A 105 26.08 29.59 13.29
CA SER A 105 25.77 28.32 12.67
C SER A 105 25.73 28.46 11.13
N PRO A 106 26.15 27.43 10.39
CA PRO A 106 26.14 27.45 8.92
C PRO A 106 24.71 27.44 8.33
N PHE A 107 23.69 27.42 9.18
CA PHE A 107 22.27 27.39 8.84
C PHE A 107 21.54 28.69 9.21
N ASN A 108 22.28 29.75 9.56
CA ASN A 108 21.73 31.10 9.78
C ASN A 108 21.34 31.74 8.43
N PRO A 109 20.18 32.43 8.29
CA PRO A 109 19.78 33.09 7.04
C PRO A 109 20.70 34.26 6.62
#